data_AF-A0A2D8ESV4-F1
#
_entry.id   AF-A0A2D8ESV4-F1
#
_cell.length_a   1.000
_cell.length_b   1.000
_cell.length_c   1.000
_cell.angle_alpha   90.00
_cell.angle_beta   90.00
_cell.angle_gamma   90.00
#
_symmetry.space_group_name_H-M   'P 1'
#
loop_
_entity.id
_entity.type
_entity.pdbx_description
1 polymer ?
#
loop_
_entity_poly.entity_id
_entity_poly.type
_entity_poly.pdbx_seq_one_letter_code
_entity_poly.pdbx_strand_id
1 'polypeptide(L)'
;MGTSIATEIVKTPPRSENRLYQAIIVQAFEDCLYTLGGKNEAYNKKEAHEWFMNKGKDFTIICDLANLDPDRVHARYKWCLENKVIVFTEIQCYWIEYKNEYKNYRAANSKEDRRSIKERIDQIRYKLKLKDKKK
;
A
#
# COMPACT_ATOMS: atom_id res chain seq x y z
N MET A 1 -21.61 36.86 8.85
CA MET A 1 -21.72 35.83 7.80
C MET A 1 -20.63 34.74 7.89
N GLY A 2 -19.44 34.98 8.47
CA GLY A 2 -18.39 33.95 8.59
C GLY A 2 -18.60 32.89 9.68
N THR A 3 -19.43 33.16 10.70
CA THR A 3 -19.68 32.24 11.82
C THR A 3 -20.77 31.19 11.53
N SER A 4 -21.74 31.50 10.66
CA SER A 4 -22.84 30.58 10.34
C SER A 4 -22.41 29.36 9.52
N ILE A 5 -21.49 29.54 8.56
CA ILE A 5 -20.99 28.47 7.68
C ILE A 5 -20.11 27.49 8.47
N ALA A 6 -19.23 28.00 9.33
CA ALA A 6 -18.41 27.16 10.22
C ALA A 6 -19.28 26.34 11.19
N THR A 7 -20.41 26.90 11.63
CA THR A 7 -21.37 26.20 12.50
C THR A 7 -22.15 25.13 11.74
N GLU A 8 -22.49 25.33 10.45
CA GLU A 8 -23.15 24.31 9.63
C GLU A 8 -22.24 23.11 9.34
N ILE A 9 -20.96 23.33 9.06
CA ILE A 9 -19.97 22.25 8.82
C ILE A 9 -19.73 21.40 10.07
N VAL A 10 -19.81 22.00 11.26
CA VAL A 10 -19.70 21.29 12.55
C VAL A 10 -21.02 20.63 12.96
N LYS A 11 -22.18 21.17 12.55
CA LYS A 11 -23.51 20.68 12.94
C LYS A 11 -23.91 19.36 12.29
N THR A 12 -23.44 19.06 11.09
CA THR A 12 -23.69 17.79 10.42
C THR A 12 -22.41 16.97 10.37
N PRO A 13 -22.11 16.18 11.43
CA PRO A 13 -21.05 15.19 11.33
C PRO A 13 -21.32 14.34 10.09
N PRO A 14 -20.31 14.07 9.24
CA PRO A 14 -20.50 13.15 8.13
C PRO A 14 -21.11 11.87 8.68
N ARG A 15 -22.07 11.29 7.94
CA ARG A 15 -22.71 10.02 8.33
C ARG A 15 -21.62 9.05 8.77
N SER A 16 -21.88 8.30 9.84
CA SER A 16 -20.91 7.38 10.44
C SER A 16 -20.27 6.46 9.40
N GLU A 17 -21.02 6.08 8.37
CA GLU A 17 -20.57 5.32 7.21
C GLU A 17 -19.47 6.05 6.42
N ASN A 18 -19.65 7.32 6.07
CA ASN A 18 -18.63 8.09 5.34
C ASN A 18 -17.33 8.20 6.14
N ARG A 19 -17.40 8.31 7.46
CA ARG A 19 -16.20 8.35 8.33
C ARG A 19 -15.42 7.04 8.29
N LEU A 20 -16.11 5.90 8.21
CA LEU A 20 -15.46 4.61 8.04
C LEU A 20 -14.66 4.57 6.74
N TYR A 21 -15.25 4.98 5.61
CA TYR A 21 -14.57 4.97 4.32
C TYR A 21 -13.44 6.00 4.23
N GLN A 22 -13.59 7.15 4.89
CA GLN A 22 -12.49 8.11 5.05
C GLN A 22 -11.32 7.51 5.83
N ALA A 23 -11.59 6.76 6.90
CA ALA A 23 -10.56 6.07 7.68
C ALA A 23 -9.80 5.03 6.85
N ILE A 24 -10.48 4.32 5.94
CA ILE A 24 -9.83 3.37 5.01
C ILE A 24 -8.82 4.10 4.11
N ILE A 25 -9.21 5.25 3.54
CA ILE A 25 -8.33 6.05 2.67
C ILE A 25 -7.14 6.60 3.47
N VAL A 26 -7.37 7.09 4.68
CA VAL A 26 -6.31 7.58 5.58
C VAL A 26 -5.33 6.46 5.91
N GLN A 27 -5.82 5.28 6.31
CA GLN A 27 -4.98 4.12 6.60
C GLN A 27 -4.11 3.74 5.38
N ALA A 28 -4.69 3.72 4.18
CA ALA A 28 -3.94 3.42 2.97
C ALA A 28 -2.83 4.46 2.69
N PHE A 29 -3.09 5.74 2.97
CA PHE A 29 -2.05 6.78 2.91
C PHE A 29 -0.96 6.57 3.97
N GLU A 30 -1.33 6.24 5.21
CA GLU A 30 -0.38 5.96 6.29
C GLU A 30 0.52 4.77 5.97
N ASP A 31 -0.05 3.69 5.44
CA ASP A 31 0.70 2.52 4.97
C ASP A 31 1.71 2.93 3.88
N CYS A 32 1.33 3.84 2.98
CA CYS A 32 2.22 4.39 1.96
C CYS A 32 3.30 5.32 2.51
N LEU A 33 3.06 6.01 3.62
CA LEU A 33 4.03 6.89 4.28
C LEU A 33 5.02 6.10 5.16
N TYR A 34 4.70 4.86 5.52
CA TYR A 34 5.53 4.06 6.39
C TYR A 34 6.92 3.75 5.78
N THR A 35 7.99 4.06 6.51
CA THR A 35 9.38 3.93 6.02
C THR A 35 10.20 2.84 6.71
N LEU A 36 9.69 2.23 7.80
CA LEU A 36 10.44 1.18 8.48
C LEU A 36 10.46 -0.12 7.65
N GLY A 37 11.47 -0.94 7.89
CA GLY A 37 11.79 -2.15 7.09
C GLY A 37 11.01 -3.41 7.47
N GLY A 38 9.84 -3.28 8.09
CA GLY A 38 9.00 -4.40 8.48
C GLY A 38 8.40 -5.14 7.27
N LYS A 39 8.29 -6.47 7.37
CA LYS A 39 7.83 -7.32 6.27
C LYS A 39 6.37 -7.05 5.91
N ASN A 40 5.49 -7.01 6.91
CA ASN A 40 4.05 -6.86 6.68
C ASN A 40 3.75 -5.44 6.18
N GLU A 41 4.47 -4.47 6.72
CA GLU A 41 4.34 -3.06 6.39
C GLU A 41 4.81 -2.79 4.96
N ALA A 42 5.90 -3.44 4.52
CA ALA A 42 6.33 -3.40 3.11
C ALA A 42 5.25 -3.98 2.17
N TYR A 43 4.53 -5.01 2.60
CA TYR A 43 3.47 -5.63 1.81
C TYR A 43 2.23 -4.73 1.74
N ASN A 44 1.79 -4.21 2.89
CA ASN A 44 0.66 -3.29 2.97
C ASN A 44 0.93 -2.03 2.15
N LYS A 45 2.14 -1.46 2.28
CA LYS A 45 2.58 -0.31 1.48
C LYS A 45 2.51 -0.58 -0.02
N LYS A 46 2.94 -1.77 -0.47
CA LYS A 46 2.85 -2.14 -1.89
C LYS A 46 1.41 -2.28 -2.36
N GLU A 47 0.55 -2.92 -1.57
CA GLU A 47 -0.86 -3.08 -1.89
C GLU A 47 -1.60 -1.74 -1.92
N ALA A 48 -1.39 -0.88 -0.92
CA ALA A 48 -1.92 0.48 -0.90
C ALA A 48 -1.43 1.31 -2.08
N HIS A 49 -0.13 1.21 -2.42
CA HIS A 49 0.42 1.89 -3.59
C HIS A 49 -0.26 1.45 -4.89
N GLU A 50 -0.42 0.14 -5.09
CA GLU A 50 -1.11 -0.40 -6.26
C GLU A 50 -2.58 0.02 -6.30
N TRP A 51 -3.25 0.05 -5.15
CA TRP A 51 -4.64 0.48 -5.03
C TRP A 51 -4.83 1.93 -5.49
N PHE A 52 -3.97 2.85 -5.01
CA PHE A 52 -3.99 4.24 -5.47
C PHE A 52 -3.63 4.38 -6.96
N MET A 53 -2.64 3.64 -7.45
CA MET A 53 -2.15 3.77 -8.83
C MET A 53 -3.10 3.18 -9.86
N ASN A 54 -3.73 2.05 -9.57
CA ASN A 54 -4.60 1.35 -10.51
C ASN A 54 -5.95 2.07 -10.70
N LYS A 55 -6.36 2.91 -9.75
CA LYS A 55 -7.64 3.64 -9.76
C LYS A 55 -8.82 2.71 -10.12
N GLY A 56 -8.86 1.55 -9.49
CA GLY A 56 -9.83 0.49 -9.76
C GLY A 56 -11.28 0.85 -9.40
N LYS A 57 -12.20 -0.07 -9.71
CA LYS A 57 -13.62 0.08 -9.37
C LYS A 57 -13.84 0.16 -7.86
N ASP A 58 -13.14 -0.68 -7.10
CA ASP A 58 -13.15 -0.69 -5.64
C ASP A 58 -12.62 0.64 -5.07
N PHE A 59 -11.51 1.17 -5.60
CA PHE A 59 -10.99 2.49 -5.21
C PHE A 59 -12.02 3.60 -5.42
N THR A 60 -12.65 3.62 -6.60
CA THR A 60 -13.68 4.62 -6.96
C THR A 60 -14.87 4.54 -6.01
N ILE A 61 -15.39 3.34 -5.77
CA ILE A 61 -16.51 3.10 -4.83
C ILE A 61 -16.16 3.59 -3.42
N ILE A 62 -14.98 3.26 -2.91
CA ILE A 62 -14.57 3.68 -1.57
C ILE A 62 -14.44 5.21 -1.48
N CYS A 63 -13.93 5.87 -2.52
CA CYS A 63 -13.88 7.34 -2.58
C CYS A 63 -15.30 7.94 -2.59
N ASP A 64 -16.21 7.41 -3.42
CA ASP A 64 -17.60 7.89 -3.49
C ASP A 64 -18.31 7.74 -2.13
N LEU A 65 -18.14 6.59 -1.47
CA LEU A 65 -18.68 6.32 -0.13
C LEU A 65 -18.04 7.19 0.96
N ALA A 66 -16.77 7.56 0.79
CA ALA A 66 -16.09 8.54 1.64
C ALA A 66 -16.52 9.99 1.37
N ASN A 67 -17.37 10.23 0.36
CA ASN A 67 -17.72 11.54 -0.17
C ASN A 67 -16.47 12.34 -0.62
N LEU A 68 -15.56 11.65 -1.32
CA LEU A 68 -14.33 12.19 -1.88
C LEU A 68 -14.29 11.93 -3.39
N ASP A 69 -13.74 12.89 -4.14
CA ASP A 69 -13.52 12.74 -5.57
C ASP A 69 -12.31 11.79 -5.83
N PRO A 70 -12.52 10.62 -6.48
CA PRO A 70 -11.46 9.66 -6.77
C PRO A 70 -10.30 10.26 -7.60
N ASP A 71 -10.59 11.17 -8.53
CA ASP A 71 -9.57 11.83 -9.36
C ASP A 71 -8.68 12.73 -8.51
N ARG A 72 -9.28 13.49 -7.59
CA ARG A 72 -8.55 14.35 -6.68
C ARG A 72 -7.67 13.55 -5.71
N VAL A 73 -8.17 12.43 -5.18
CA VAL A 73 -7.40 11.55 -4.28
C VAL A 73 -6.21 10.93 -5.03
N HIS A 74 -6.44 10.42 -6.24
CA HIS A 74 -5.39 9.84 -7.08
C HIS A 74 -4.33 10.89 -7.48
N ALA A 75 -4.76 12.09 -7.90
CA ALA A 75 -3.85 13.18 -8.23
C ALA A 75 -3.00 13.60 -7.02
N ARG A 76 -3.60 13.66 -5.81
CA ARG A 76 -2.87 13.94 -4.58
C ARG A 76 -1.82 12.88 -4.29
N TYR A 77 -2.17 11.59 -4.48
CA TYR A 77 -1.22 10.50 -4.30
C TYR A 77 -0.04 10.58 -5.28
N LYS A 78 -0.31 10.84 -6.57
CA LYS A 78 0.74 11.07 -7.57
C LYS A 78 1.67 12.22 -7.21
N TRP A 79 1.10 13.34 -6.77
CA TRP A 79 1.88 14.47 -6.29
C TRP A 79 2.82 14.06 -5.14
N CYS A 80 2.37 13.23 -4.19
CA CYS A 80 3.21 12.72 -3.11
C CYS A 80 4.39 11.85 -3.60
N LEU A 81 4.20 11.07 -4.68
CA LEU A 81 5.29 10.31 -5.31
C LEU A 81 6.29 11.23 -6.00
N GLU A 82 5.82 12.17 -6.81
CA GLU A 82 6.65 13.13 -7.55
C GLU A 82 7.51 13.98 -6.61
N ASN A 83 6.95 14.36 -5.46
CA ASN A 83 7.63 15.17 -4.45
C ASN A 83 8.42 14.34 -3.43
N LYS A 84 8.58 13.03 -3.66
CA LYS A 84 9.33 12.11 -2.77
C LYS A 84 8.84 12.12 -1.32
N VAL A 85 7.56 12.43 -1.10
CA VAL A 85 6.90 12.27 0.20
C VAL A 85 6.70 10.78 0.48
N ILE A 86 6.35 10.02 -0.56
CA ILE A 86 6.26 8.56 -0.51
C ILE A 86 7.51 7.98 -1.18
N VAL A 87 8.28 7.23 -0.41
CA VAL A 87 9.50 6.55 -0.87
C VAL A 87 9.51 5.10 -0.41
N PHE A 88 10.02 4.19 -1.25
CA PHE A 88 10.28 2.81 -0.87
C PHE A 88 11.75 2.66 -0.48
N THR A 89 12.00 2.11 0.70
CA THR A 89 13.37 1.81 1.13
C THR A 89 13.85 0.51 0.49
N GLU A 90 15.17 0.32 0.38
CA GLU A 90 15.75 -0.91 -0.20
C GLU A 90 15.22 -2.18 0.49
N ILE A 91 15.12 -2.16 1.83
CA ILE A 91 14.60 -3.29 2.61
C ILE A 91 13.15 -3.59 2.24
N GLN A 92 12.32 -2.55 2.04
CA GLN A 92 10.93 -2.73 1.59
C GLN A 92 10.89 -3.33 0.18
N CYS A 93 11.76 -2.87 -0.73
CA CYS A 93 11.87 -3.45 -2.07
C CYS A 93 12.25 -4.93 -2.03
N TYR A 94 13.21 -5.33 -1.19
CA TYR A 94 13.58 -6.74 -1.02
C TYR A 94 12.44 -7.59 -0.47
N TRP A 95 11.65 -7.07 0.48
CA TRP A 95 10.46 -7.79 0.95
C TRP A 95 9.43 -7.98 -0.17
N ILE A 96 9.15 -6.93 -0.96
CA ILE A 96 8.21 -7.01 -2.08
C ILE A 96 8.68 -8.04 -3.12
N GLU A 97 9.97 -8.02 -3.47
CA GLU A 97 10.60 -8.98 -4.37
C GLU A 97 10.48 -10.41 -3.82
N TYR A 98 10.74 -10.60 -2.52
CA TYR A 98 10.56 -11.86 -1.83
C TYR A 98 9.14 -12.41 -1.96
N LYS A 99 8.11 -11.57 -1.77
CA LYS A 99 6.70 -11.97 -1.92
C LYS A 99 6.40 -12.42 -3.35
N ASN A 100 6.89 -11.68 -4.35
CA ASN A 100 6.68 -11.98 -5.76
C ASN A 100 7.36 -13.29 -6.17
N GLU A 101 8.60 -13.51 -5.77
CA GLU A 101 9.30 -14.75 -6.10
C GLU A 101 8.67 -15.96 -5.40
N TYR A 102 8.14 -15.81 -4.19
CA TYR A 102 7.34 -16.87 -3.57
C TYR A 102 6.04 -17.18 -4.31
N LYS A 103 5.38 -16.16 -4.88
CA LYS A 103 4.19 -16.35 -5.72
C LYS A 103 4.56 -17.10 -7.01
N ASN A 104 5.67 -16.73 -7.65
CA ASN A 104 6.21 -17.41 -8.83
C ASN A 104 6.55 -18.87 -8.52
N TYR A 105 7.22 -19.12 -7.39
CA TYR A 105 7.59 -20.46 -6.95
C TYR A 105 6.37 -21.38 -6.81
N ARG A 106 5.26 -20.84 -6.27
CA ARG A 106 4.00 -21.59 -6.13
C ARG A 106 3.29 -21.82 -7.46
N ALA A 107 3.42 -20.90 -8.41
CA ALA A 107 2.83 -21.01 -9.75
C ALA A 107 3.64 -21.90 -10.70
N ALA A 108 4.93 -22.13 -10.41
CA ALA A 108 5.83 -22.90 -11.26
C ALA A 108 5.41 -24.38 -11.34
N ASN A 109 5.34 -24.91 -12.56
CA ASN A 109 4.95 -26.29 -12.85
C ASN A 109 6.16 -27.23 -13.03
N SER A 110 7.32 -26.69 -13.45
CA SER A 110 8.55 -27.47 -13.63
C SER A 110 9.44 -27.47 -12.38
N LYS A 111 10.18 -28.56 -12.18
CA LYS A 111 11.21 -28.67 -11.12
C LYS A 111 12.37 -27.72 -11.36
N GLU A 112 12.75 -27.49 -12.62
CA GLU A 112 13.86 -26.62 -13.00
C GLU A 112 13.53 -25.15 -12.70
N ASP A 113 12.32 -24.70 -13.06
CA ASP A 113 11.82 -23.36 -12.73
C ASP A 113 11.82 -23.13 -11.22
N ARG A 114 11.28 -24.10 -10.46
CA ARG A 114 11.26 -24.02 -8.99
C ARG A 114 12.66 -23.90 -8.39
N ARG A 115 13.66 -24.59 -8.96
CA ARG A 115 15.05 -24.49 -8.51
C ARG A 115 15.61 -23.09 -8.75
N SER A 116 15.44 -22.55 -9.96
CA SER A 116 15.93 -21.21 -10.30
C SER A 116 15.28 -20.11 -9.44
N ILE A 117 13.97 -20.21 -9.17
CA ILE A 117 13.24 -19.25 -8.32
C ILE A 117 13.71 -19.36 -6.86
N LYS A 118 13.99 -20.59 -6.38
CA LYS A 118 14.51 -20.80 -5.02
C LYS A 118 15.86 -20.14 -4.82
N GLU A 119 16.77 -20.23 -5.80
CA GLU A 119 18.07 -19.56 -5.74
C GLU A 119 17.92 -18.03 -5.60
N ARG A 120 16.96 -17.42 -6.30
CA ARG A 120 16.64 -15.98 -6.15
C ARG A 120 16.08 -15.65 -4.76
N ILE A 121 15.17 -16.48 -4.25
CA ILE A 121 14.63 -16.33 -2.89
C ILE A 121 15.77 -16.35 -1.86
N ASP A 122 16.72 -17.27 -2.00
CA ASP A 122 17.86 -17.39 -1.07
C ASP A 122 18.79 -16.17 -1.16
N GLN A 123 19.01 -15.61 -2.35
CA GLN A 123 19.73 -14.33 -2.51
C GLN A 123 19.02 -13.16 -1.81
N ILE A 124 17.69 -13.08 -1.92
CA ILE A 124 16.91 -12.02 -1.25
C ILE A 124 16.97 -12.20 0.27
N ARG A 125 16.90 -13.43 0.78
CA ARG A 125 17.06 -13.73 2.22
C ARG A 125 18.41 -13.27 2.76
N TYR A 126 19.47 -13.49 1.97
CA TYR A 126 20.81 -13.01 2.30
C TYR A 126 20.85 -11.48 2.41
N LYS A 127 20.27 -10.75 1.43
CA LYS A 127 20.18 -9.28 1.45
C LYS A 127 19.38 -8.78 2.67
N LEU A 128 18.32 -9.47 3.05
CA LEU A 128 17.50 -9.18 4.23
C LEU A 128 18.17 -9.59 5.56
N LYS A 129 19.36 -10.20 5.52
CA LYS A 129 20.09 -10.73 6.68
C LYS A 129 19.25 -11.69 7.54
N LEU A 130 18.31 -12.40 6.91
CA LEU A 130 17.52 -13.43 7.60
C LEU A 130 18.45 -14.60 7.88
N LYS A 131 18.87 -14.77 9.14
CA LYS A 131 19.64 -15.95 9.55
C LYS A 131 18.79 -17.18 9.29
N ASP A 132 19.31 -18.15 8.56
CA ASP A 132 18.76 -19.49 8.59
C ASP A 132 18.83 -19.96 10.05
N LYS A 133 17.66 -20.15 10.68
CA LYS A 133 17.57 -20.96 11.89
C LYS A 133 17.96 -22.37 11.46
N LYS A 134 19.25 -22.70 11.54
CA LYS A 134 19.71 -24.09 11.58
C LYS A 134 18.97 -24.73 12.76
N LYS A 135 18.03 -25.61 12.42
CA LYS A 135 17.36 -26.51 13.38
C LYS A 135 18.26 -27.71 13.60
#